data_AF-A0A1W2DZ96-F1
#
_entry.id   AF-A0A1W2DZ96-F1
#
_cell.length_a   1.000
_cell.length_b   1.000
_cell.length_c   1.000
_cell.angle_alpha   90.00
_cell.angle_beta   90.00
_cell.angle_gamma   90.00
#
_symmetry.space_group_name_H-M   'P 1'
#
loop_
_entity.id
_entity.type
_entity.pdbx_description
1 polymer ?
#
loop_
_entity_poly.entity_id
_entity_poly.type
_entity_poly.pdbx_seq_one_letter_code
_entity_poly.pdbx_strand_id
1 'polypeptide(L)'
;MNSTSFMSSPLGFAPRESVTPLDAINWTTVKVGPVVNVWFAPAYEAPNGDPAETTLAWAGAAKASVEASLQATSNVANITFNIVQDAAQANWAFFLSPTMPSDNSEDESLGFFQNTRSEIDYGGAKYTFDGYGIFNASASSWTDAGLQMGGSAFTTVLHEIGHGLGLSHPHDDSGEENDPNPPATIMRGVTGAFGSYGDNELNQSVYTVMSYNDGWQTSPAGPLTDVVAYGANGGFGALDIAVLQAKYGANTGFAAGDNVYNLPASDGDGTFYMSIWDTGGVDTISAARASAGAIIDLRAATLDYSDTGGGVVSYVTGVHGGVTIANGVVIENVIGGQGDDKITGNAANNVIAGDTGNDTIDGGAGRDTSLYGQSRASAGVTVENGTVTVAAQGGTDTLVNVERLQFTDEGLAFDTGAGENAGVVFRTYQAAFNRAPDEPGMGVWIKAADQGMSFEQIAAGFLRSSEFETAYGANPTSETYVSKLYENILGRAGEQSGIDFWQTKLAEGATQAMVLYTFAESSENIDRTAASVVNGVIYDLVSDALVA
;
A
#
# COMPACT_ATOMS: atom_id res chain seq x y z
N MET A 1 27.48 1.30 52.78
CA MET A 1 28.94 1.40 52.63
C MET A 1 29.30 0.47 51.47
N ASN A 2 29.41 0.99 50.24
CA ASN A 2 30.67 1.26 49.51
C ASN A 2 31.66 0.07 49.60
N SER A 3 32.24 -0.46 48.53
CA SER A 3 32.70 0.22 47.31
C SER A 3 32.93 -0.73 46.13
N THR A 4 32.75 -0.15 44.95
CA THR A 4 33.25 -0.47 43.61
C THR A 4 34.75 -0.83 43.51
N SER A 5 35.10 -1.64 42.51
CA SER A 5 36.23 -1.33 41.61
C SER A 5 36.03 -1.93 40.21
N PHE A 6 36.06 -1.04 39.22
CA PHE A 6 36.11 -1.29 37.78
C PHE A 6 37.41 -2.01 37.36
N MET A 7 37.30 -2.87 36.36
CA MET A 7 38.32 -2.99 35.30
C MET A 7 37.62 -3.06 33.95
N SER A 8 38.15 -2.25 33.03
CA SER A 8 37.64 -1.89 31.71
C SER A 8 38.37 -2.62 30.58
N SER A 9 37.61 -2.91 29.50
CA SER A 9 38.00 -2.83 28.07
C SER A 9 38.79 -4.02 27.47
N PRO A 10 38.80 -4.26 26.12
CA PRO A 10 37.90 -3.82 25.03
C PRO A 10 37.43 -4.97 24.12
N LEU A 11 36.30 -4.77 23.45
CA LEU A 11 36.07 -4.98 22.00
C LEU A 11 34.56 -4.89 21.82
N GLY A 12 34.07 -3.65 21.90
CA GLY A 12 32.73 -3.34 21.44
C GLY A 12 32.70 -3.50 19.93
N PHE A 13 32.29 -4.68 19.47
CA PHE A 13 31.41 -4.68 18.31
C PHE A 13 30.11 -4.08 18.83
N ALA A 14 29.93 -2.77 18.63
CA ALA A 14 28.59 -2.25 18.49
C ALA A 14 27.88 -3.14 17.46
N PRO A 15 26.62 -3.56 17.68
CA PRO A 15 25.87 -4.15 16.59
C PRO A 15 25.93 -3.13 15.46
N ARG A 16 26.44 -3.53 14.28
CA ARG A 16 26.20 -2.74 13.06
C ARG A 16 24.69 -2.58 13.01
N GLU A 17 24.21 -1.35 13.14
CA GLU A 17 22.79 -1.03 12.99
C GLU A 17 22.31 -1.69 11.68
N SER A 18 21.11 -2.26 11.72
CA SER A 18 20.54 -3.05 10.63
C SER A 18 20.67 -2.31 9.30
N VAL A 19 21.53 -2.82 8.41
CA VAL A 19 21.66 -2.30 7.04
C VAL A 19 20.35 -2.59 6.33
N THR A 20 19.66 -1.54 5.90
CA THR A 20 18.43 -1.62 5.11
C THR A 20 18.78 -1.63 3.62
N PRO A 21 17.90 -2.09 2.72
CA PRO A 21 18.09 -1.90 1.28
C PRO A 21 18.29 -0.44 0.86
N LEU A 22 17.83 0.53 1.67
CA LEU A 22 17.95 1.97 1.39
C LEU A 22 19.40 2.46 1.46
N ASP A 23 20.22 1.87 2.33
CA ASP A 23 21.62 2.26 2.52
C ASP A 23 22.47 2.00 1.27
N ALA A 24 22.04 1.02 0.46
CA ALA A 24 22.73 0.63 -0.76
C ALA A 24 22.42 1.49 -1.99
N ILE A 25 21.33 2.26 -1.95
CA ILE A 25 20.90 3.11 -3.06
C ILE A 25 20.98 4.61 -2.69
N ASN A 26 21.73 4.96 -1.65
CA ASN A 26 21.80 6.32 -1.12
C ASN A 26 23.23 6.87 -1.11
N TRP A 27 23.50 7.82 -2.02
CA TRP A 27 24.67 8.69 -1.93
C TRP A 27 24.45 9.75 -0.86
N THR A 28 24.96 9.52 0.35
CA THR A 28 24.66 10.33 1.55
C THR A 28 25.10 11.80 1.45
N THR A 29 26.08 12.11 0.61
CA THR A 29 26.64 13.45 0.42
C THR A 29 25.94 14.25 -0.68
N VAL A 30 25.17 13.58 -1.54
CA VAL A 30 24.46 14.22 -2.66
C VAL A 30 23.07 14.63 -2.19
N LYS A 31 22.86 15.95 -2.17
CA LYS A 31 21.58 16.58 -1.85
C LYS A 31 21.46 17.94 -2.53
N VAL A 32 20.34 18.18 -3.20
CA VAL A 32 20.01 19.49 -3.77
C VAL A 32 19.08 20.32 -2.87
N GLY A 33 18.95 21.60 -3.19
CA GLY A 33 17.96 22.47 -2.55
C GLY A 33 16.51 22.04 -2.86
N PRO A 34 15.52 22.48 -2.08
CA PRO A 34 14.11 22.14 -2.29
C PRO A 34 13.53 22.72 -3.59
N VAL A 35 14.25 23.65 -4.22
CA VAL A 35 13.89 24.23 -5.52
C VAL A 35 15.09 24.06 -6.44
N VAL A 36 14.85 23.46 -7.61
CA VAL A 36 15.86 23.23 -8.65
C VAL A 36 15.41 23.94 -9.91
N ASN A 37 16.17 24.95 -10.33
CA ASN A 37 15.94 25.57 -11.64
C ASN A 37 16.60 24.72 -12.72
N VAL A 38 15.83 24.27 -13.70
CA VAL A 38 16.26 23.37 -14.77
C VAL A 38 16.30 24.13 -16.08
N TRP A 39 17.41 24.04 -16.78
CA TRP A 39 17.56 24.57 -18.12
C TRP A 39 17.74 23.46 -19.15
N PHE A 40 16.94 23.49 -20.20
CA PHE A 40 17.11 22.63 -21.36
C PHE A 40 18.04 23.33 -22.35
N ALA A 41 19.22 22.76 -22.58
CA ALA A 41 20.17 23.30 -23.53
C ALA A 41 19.55 23.34 -24.94
N PRO A 42 19.56 24.50 -25.64
CA PRO A 42 19.06 24.61 -27.01
C PRO A 42 19.84 23.73 -27.99
N ALA A 43 19.47 23.71 -29.28
CA ALA A 43 20.38 23.11 -30.26
C ALA A 43 21.68 23.94 -30.36
N TYR A 44 22.82 23.25 -30.41
CA TYR A 44 24.15 23.84 -30.62
C TYR A 44 25.00 22.90 -31.45
N GLU A 45 25.67 23.46 -32.46
CA GLU A 45 26.61 22.72 -33.29
C GLU A 45 28.03 23.09 -32.88
N ALA A 46 28.84 22.08 -32.56
CA ALA A 46 30.22 22.28 -32.16
C ALA A 46 31.04 22.91 -33.30
N PRO A 47 31.89 23.94 -33.05
CA PRO A 47 32.64 24.63 -34.11
C PRO A 47 33.65 23.74 -34.83
N ASN A 48 34.14 22.69 -34.17
CA ASN A 48 35.02 21.64 -34.70
C ASN A 48 34.24 20.52 -35.42
N GLY A 49 32.91 20.53 -35.34
CA GLY A 49 32.04 19.46 -35.84
C GLY A 49 32.08 18.19 -34.99
N ASP A 50 32.56 18.27 -33.75
CA ASP A 50 32.59 17.13 -32.83
C ASP A 50 31.17 16.82 -32.34
N PRO A 51 30.58 15.66 -32.70
CA PRO A 51 29.23 15.31 -32.29
C PRO A 51 29.09 15.13 -30.78
N ALA A 52 30.18 14.89 -30.03
CA ALA A 52 30.18 14.83 -28.57
C ALA A 52 29.98 16.20 -27.90
N GLU A 53 30.27 17.28 -28.62
CA GLU A 53 30.09 18.68 -28.18
C GLU A 53 28.83 19.31 -28.81
N THR A 54 28.11 18.57 -29.66
CA THR A 54 26.86 19.01 -30.30
C THR A 54 25.65 18.66 -29.42
N THR A 55 24.69 19.57 -29.32
CA THR A 55 23.42 19.38 -28.61
C THR A 55 22.25 19.54 -29.57
N LEU A 56 21.27 18.66 -29.47
CA LEU A 56 20.01 18.69 -30.21
C LEU A 56 18.93 19.48 -29.46
N ALA A 57 17.94 19.99 -30.19
CA ALA A 57 16.82 20.69 -29.56
C ALA A 57 15.89 19.73 -28.80
N TRP A 58 15.52 20.12 -27.58
CA TRP A 58 14.46 19.46 -26.82
C TRP A 58 13.07 19.79 -27.37
N ALA A 59 12.39 18.80 -27.95
CA ALA A 59 11.03 18.92 -28.46
C ALA A 59 10.25 17.59 -28.35
N GLY A 60 8.93 17.65 -28.50
CA GLY A 60 8.07 16.46 -28.58
C GLY A 60 8.20 15.53 -27.38
N ALA A 61 8.25 14.22 -27.66
CA ALA A 61 8.31 13.18 -26.63
C ALA A 61 9.55 13.30 -25.72
N ALA A 62 10.70 13.71 -26.25
CA ALA A 62 11.94 13.83 -25.47
C ALA A 62 11.80 14.84 -24.33
N LYS A 63 11.27 16.03 -24.63
CA LYS A 63 11.06 17.06 -23.62
C LYS A 63 9.96 16.66 -22.63
N ALA A 64 8.86 16.09 -23.14
CA ALA A 64 7.75 15.63 -22.31
C ALA A 64 8.18 14.52 -21.32
N SER A 65 9.08 13.63 -21.74
CA SER A 65 9.65 12.55 -20.91
C SER A 65 10.37 13.13 -19.68
N VAL A 66 11.30 14.07 -19.90
CA VAL A 66 12.03 14.73 -18.81
C VAL A 66 11.07 15.50 -17.88
N GLU A 67 10.15 16.29 -18.43
CA GLU A 67 9.18 17.04 -17.61
C GLU A 67 8.30 16.11 -16.77
N ALA A 68 7.89 14.96 -17.32
CA ALA A 68 7.14 13.95 -16.58
C ALA A 68 7.97 13.26 -15.48
N SER A 69 9.24 12.95 -15.70
CA SER A 69 10.13 12.38 -14.67
C SER A 69 10.42 13.37 -13.53
N LEU A 70 10.58 14.66 -13.85
CA LEU A 70 10.68 15.73 -12.84
C LEU A 70 9.38 15.82 -12.03
N GLN A 71 8.22 15.76 -12.69
CA GLN A 71 6.93 15.75 -12.00
C GLN A 71 6.75 14.51 -11.13
N ALA A 72 7.14 13.32 -11.59
CA ALA A 72 7.09 12.08 -10.81
C ALA A 72 7.92 12.20 -9.53
N THR A 73 9.07 12.89 -9.58
CA THR A 73 9.86 13.23 -8.40
C THR A 73 9.08 14.14 -7.44
N SER A 74 8.53 15.25 -7.95
CA SER A 74 7.77 16.22 -7.15
C SER A 74 6.49 15.63 -6.55
N ASN A 75 5.93 14.58 -7.16
CA ASN A 75 4.75 13.89 -6.62
C ASN A 75 5.08 13.20 -5.29
N VAL A 76 6.28 12.62 -5.16
CA VAL A 76 6.64 11.78 -4.00
C VAL A 76 7.48 12.49 -2.95
N ALA A 77 8.24 13.51 -3.34
CA ALA A 77 9.16 14.25 -2.49
C ALA A 77 8.94 15.77 -2.58
N ASN A 78 9.28 16.49 -1.51
CA ASN A 78 9.10 17.94 -1.40
C ASN A 78 10.23 18.70 -2.14
N ILE A 79 10.30 18.50 -3.45
CA ILE A 79 11.21 19.17 -4.38
C ILE A 79 10.38 19.81 -5.48
N THR A 80 10.68 21.05 -5.83
CA THR A 80 10.06 21.77 -6.95
C THR A 80 11.07 21.99 -8.06
N PHE A 81 10.71 21.60 -9.29
CA PHE A 81 11.51 21.90 -10.48
C PHE A 81 10.90 23.07 -11.25
N ASN A 82 11.70 24.10 -11.51
CA ASN A 82 11.29 25.25 -12.32
C ASN A 82 12.04 25.24 -13.64
N ILE A 83 11.33 25.20 -14.76
CA ILE A 83 11.98 25.31 -16.08
C ILE A 83 12.33 26.77 -16.35
N VAL A 84 13.63 27.07 -16.51
CA VAL A 84 14.15 28.40 -16.85
C VAL A 84 14.64 28.44 -18.30
N GLN A 85 14.61 29.63 -18.91
CA GLN A 85 15.05 29.82 -20.30
C GLN A 85 16.51 30.29 -20.41
N ASP A 86 17.06 30.84 -19.33
CA ASP A 86 18.43 31.33 -19.24
C ASP A 86 19.28 30.37 -18.42
N ALA A 87 20.35 29.85 -19.02
CA ALA A 87 21.31 28.96 -18.37
C ALA A 87 21.92 29.58 -17.11
N ALA A 88 22.09 30.91 -17.06
CA ALA A 88 22.64 31.59 -15.89
C ALA A 88 21.72 31.56 -14.66
N GLN A 89 20.45 31.18 -14.82
CA GLN A 89 19.47 31.05 -13.74
C GLN A 89 19.31 29.61 -13.23
N ALA A 90 19.94 28.64 -13.90
CA ALA A 90 19.71 27.23 -13.67
C ALA A 90 20.67 26.66 -12.61
N ASN A 91 20.16 25.73 -11.81
CA ASN A 91 20.95 24.83 -10.99
C ASN A 91 21.36 23.60 -11.79
N TRP A 92 20.42 23.08 -12.60
CA TRP A 92 20.61 21.91 -13.43
C TRP A 92 20.48 22.23 -14.91
N ALA A 93 21.23 21.50 -15.72
CA ALA A 93 21.15 21.55 -17.17
C ALA A 93 20.89 20.17 -17.77
N PHE A 94 20.10 20.11 -18.83
CA PHE A 94 19.88 18.90 -19.62
C PHE A 94 20.34 19.08 -21.06
N PHE A 95 21.20 18.17 -21.51
CA PHE A 95 21.75 18.13 -22.86
C PHE A 95 21.22 16.88 -23.58
N LEU A 96 20.75 17.06 -24.81
CA LEU A 96 20.36 15.97 -25.68
C LEU A 96 21.46 15.79 -26.73
N SER A 97 22.22 14.71 -26.66
CA SER A 97 23.39 14.51 -27.51
C SER A 97 23.10 13.54 -28.66
N PRO A 98 23.59 13.78 -29.89
CA PRO A 98 23.48 12.80 -30.99
C PRO A 98 24.43 11.61 -30.80
N THR A 99 25.44 11.71 -29.94
CA THR A 99 26.35 10.63 -29.56
C THR A 99 26.92 10.89 -28.17
N MET A 100 27.27 9.86 -27.42
CA MET A 100 27.89 10.07 -26.11
C MET A 100 29.37 10.49 -26.27
N PRO A 101 29.90 11.37 -25.41
CA PRO A 101 31.30 11.77 -25.44
C PRO A 101 32.26 10.58 -25.35
N SER A 102 33.37 10.57 -26.08
CA SER A 102 34.26 9.39 -26.17
C SER A 102 35.13 9.09 -24.93
N ASP A 103 34.95 9.81 -23.81
CA ASP A 103 35.74 9.65 -22.58
C ASP A 103 35.12 8.70 -21.54
N ASN A 104 33.85 8.30 -21.72
CA ASN A 104 33.27 7.14 -21.08
C ASN A 104 33.35 5.97 -22.09
N SER A 105 34.12 4.93 -21.75
CA SER A 105 34.51 3.85 -22.66
C SER A 105 33.38 2.89 -23.06
N GLU A 106 32.13 3.34 -23.07
CA GLU A 106 31.00 2.58 -23.56
C GLU A 106 30.27 3.41 -24.61
N ASP A 107 30.56 3.12 -25.89
CA ASP A 107 29.84 3.61 -27.08
C ASP A 107 28.31 3.31 -27.04
N GLU A 108 27.78 2.75 -25.94
CA GLU A 108 26.41 2.27 -25.72
C GLU A 108 25.69 2.93 -24.53
N SER A 109 26.29 3.91 -23.83
CA SER A 109 25.61 4.62 -22.72
C SER A 109 24.32 5.31 -23.19
N LEU A 110 23.21 5.07 -22.46
CA LEU A 110 21.88 5.64 -22.75
C LEU A 110 21.74 7.07 -22.23
N GLY A 111 22.46 7.38 -21.14
CA GLY A 111 22.52 8.68 -20.51
C GLY A 111 23.50 8.67 -19.34
N PHE A 112 23.78 9.85 -18.79
CA PHE A 112 24.41 10.00 -17.49
C PHE A 112 23.99 11.29 -16.81
N PHE A 113 24.04 11.32 -15.49
CA PHE A 113 23.85 12.52 -14.69
C PHE A 113 25.06 12.82 -13.82
N GLN A 114 25.72 13.94 -14.09
CA GLN A 114 26.76 14.46 -13.21
C GLN A 114 26.12 15.21 -12.04
N ASN A 115 26.30 14.67 -10.84
CA ASN A 115 25.74 15.21 -9.60
C ASN A 115 26.72 16.08 -8.80
N THR A 116 27.89 16.39 -9.39
CA THR A 116 28.87 17.31 -8.80
C THR A 116 28.89 18.64 -9.53
N ARG A 117 29.07 19.71 -8.75
CA ARG A 117 29.09 21.07 -9.27
C ARG A 117 30.21 21.24 -10.30
N SER A 118 29.82 21.55 -11.53
CA SER A 118 30.73 21.53 -12.69
C SER A 118 30.57 22.79 -13.54
N GLU A 119 31.69 23.27 -14.09
CA GLU A 119 31.70 24.33 -15.10
C GLU A 119 31.64 23.70 -16.50
N ILE A 120 30.69 24.16 -17.32
CA ILE A 120 30.48 23.70 -18.69
C ILE A 120 30.65 24.89 -19.64
N ASP A 121 31.49 24.70 -20.66
CA ASP A 121 31.63 25.61 -21.79
C ASP A 121 30.53 25.29 -22.83
N TYR A 122 29.61 26.23 -23.05
CA TYR A 122 28.50 26.05 -23.98
C TYR A 122 28.24 27.30 -24.80
N GLY A 123 28.23 27.19 -26.13
CA GLY A 123 28.01 28.33 -27.02
C GLY A 123 29.04 29.45 -26.89
N GLY A 124 30.25 29.14 -26.42
CA GLY A 124 31.32 30.12 -26.16
C GLY A 124 31.19 30.89 -24.85
N ALA A 125 30.29 30.49 -23.95
CA ALA A 125 30.14 31.03 -22.61
C ALA A 125 30.29 29.92 -21.54
N LYS A 126 30.74 30.30 -20.34
CA LYS A 126 30.91 29.40 -19.20
C LYS A 126 29.70 29.46 -18.28
N TYR A 127 29.14 28.31 -17.97
CA TYR A 127 28.05 28.16 -17.00
C TYR A 127 28.46 27.18 -15.91
N THR A 128 28.02 27.42 -14.68
CA THR A 128 28.27 26.49 -13.57
C THR A 128 26.95 25.92 -13.10
N PHE A 129 26.82 24.60 -13.16
CA PHE A 129 25.64 23.88 -12.71
C PHE A 129 25.99 23.05 -11.47
N ASP A 130 25.03 22.92 -10.55
CA ASP A 130 25.15 22.01 -9.40
C ASP A 130 25.01 20.54 -9.83
N GLY A 131 24.41 20.29 -11.00
CA GLY A 131 24.42 19.00 -11.68
C GLY A 131 23.91 19.12 -13.13
N TYR A 132 24.18 18.14 -13.98
CA TYR A 132 23.67 18.13 -15.35
C TYR A 132 23.49 16.71 -15.88
N GLY A 133 22.46 16.52 -16.71
CA GLY A 133 22.20 15.25 -17.40
C GLY A 133 22.51 15.34 -18.89
N ILE A 134 23.10 14.30 -19.46
CA ILE A 134 23.29 14.12 -20.91
C ILE A 134 22.56 12.85 -21.34
N PHE A 135 21.74 12.95 -22.38
CA PHE A 135 20.96 11.82 -22.91
C PHE A 135 21.32 11.51 -24.35
N ASN A 136 21.43 10.21 -24.68
CA ASN A 136 21.80 9.74 -26.00
C ASN A 136 20.58 9.66 -26.93
N ALA A 137 20.41 10.66 -27.81
CA ALA A 137 19.30 10.72 -28.76
C ALA A 137 19.37 9.66 -29.88
N SER A 138 20.52 9.00 -30.04
CA SER A 138 20.74 7.96 -31.04
C SER A 138 20.55 6.54 -30.49
N ALA A 139 20.25 6.39 -29.19
CA ALA A 139 19.95 5.11 -28.61
C ALA A 139 18.70 4.48 -29.28
N SER A 140 18.71 3.16 -29.46
CA SER A 140 17.59 2.44 -30.09
C SER A 140 16.27 2.58 -29.31
N SER A 141 16.36 2.79 -28.00
CA SER A 141 15.22 3.05 -27.11
C SER A 141 14.68 4.48 -27.23
N TRP A 142 15.45 5.43 -27.76
CA TRP A 142 15.09 6.86 -27.84
C TRP A 142 14.08 7.13 -28.98
N THR A 143 12.91 6.55 -28.83
CA THR A 143 11.77 6.63 -29.75
C THR A 143 10.57 7.25 -29.04
N ASP A 144 9.55 7.69 -29.79
CA ASP A 144 8.32 8.21 -29.19
C ASP A 144 7.64 7.21 -28.23
N ALA A 145 7.79 5.90 -28.47
CA ALA A 145 7.28 4.86 -27.58
C ALA A 145 8.18 4.69 -26.35
N GLY A 146 9.50 4.61 -26.54
CA GLY A 146 10.43 4.42 -25.42
C GLY A 146 10.53 5.61 -24.48
N LEU A 147 10.15 6.80 -24.93
CA LEU A 147 10.10 8.02 -24.11
C LEU A 147 8.80 8.19 -23.30
N GLN A 148 7.81 7.33 -23.50
CA GLN A 148 6.59 7.30 -22.69
C GLN A 148 6.78 6.48 -21.41
N MET A 149 5.92 6.70 -20.40
CA MET A 149 5.91 5.89 -19.18
C MET A 149 5.80 4.40 -19.53
N GLY A 150 6.71 3.59 -18.99
CA GLY A 150 6.85 2.17 -19.33
C GLY A 150 7.91 1.86 -20.39
N GLY A 151 8.35 2.86 -21.16
CA GLY A 151 9.47 2.69 -22.07
C GLY A 151 10.82 2.75 -21.37
N SER A 152 11.82 2.08 -21.94
CA SER A 152 13.17 2.03 -21.35
C SER A 152 13.90 3.39 -21.40
N ALA A 153 13.67 4.24 -22.40
CA ALA A 153 14.26 5.58 -22.44
C ALA A 153 13.65 6.51 -21.37
N PHE A 154 12.34 6.40 -21.09
CA PHE A 154 11.71 7.10 -19.97
C PHE A 154 12.30 6.64 -18.63
N THR A 155 12.48 5.33 -18.45
CA THR A 155 13.10 4.78 -17.23
C THR A 155 14.54 5.26 -17.09
N THR A 156 15.30 5.34 -18.18
CA THR A 156 16.66 5.95 -18.19
C THR A 156 16.60 7.41 -17.73
N VAL A 157 15.68 8.21 -18.26
CA VAL A 157 15.53 9.61 -17.83
C VAL A 157 15.22 9.72 -16.33
N LEU A 158 14.34 8.87 -15.83
CA LEU A 158 14.00 8.80 -14.41
C LEU A 158 15.18 8.37 -13.54
N HIS A 159 15.95 7.38 -13.99
CA HIS A 159 17.18 6.87 -13.37
C HIS A 159 18.25 7.97 -13.24
N GLU A 160 18.52 8.70 -14.33
CA GLU A 160 19.49 9.80 -14.32
C GLU A 160 19.07 10.95 -13.39
N ILE A 161 17.77 11.27 -13.36
CA ILE A 161 17.24 12.22 -12.37
C ILE A 161 17.45 11.70 -10.94
N GLY A 162 17.28 10.39 -10.72
CA GLY A 162 17.61 9.71 -9.46
C GLY A 162 19.05 9.96 -9.01
N HIS A 163 20.02 9.80 -9.91
CA HIS A 163 21.42 10.14 -9.63
C HIS A 163 21.64 11.60 -9.26
N GLY A 164 21.01 12.53 -9.98
CA GLY A 164 21.03 13.96 -9.65
C GLY A 164 20.50 14.26 -8.25
N LEU A 165 19.55 13.45 -7.78
CA LEU A 165 18.94 13.54 -6.44
C LEU A 165 19.70 12.75 -5.37
N GLY A 166 20.78 12.08 -5.73
CA GLY A 166 21.62 11.35 -4.79
C GLY A 166 21.21 9.90 -4.55
N LEU A 167 20.54 9.27 -5.52
CA LEU A 167 20.38 7.82 -5.55
C LEU A 167 21.58 7.18 -6.26
N SER A 168 22.04 6.04 -5.75
CA SER A 168 23.13 5.25 -6.31
C SER A 168 22.63 3.94 -6.87
N HIS A 169 23.45 3.23 -7.65
CA HIS A 169 23.08 1.88 -8.02
C HIS A 169 23.16 0.95 -6.81
N PRO A 170 22.30 -0.08 -6.74
CA PRO A 170 22.35 -1.10 -5.69
C PRO A 170 23.55 -2.05 -5.79
N HIS A 171 24.31 -2.01 -6.90
CA HIS A 171 25.47 -2.86 -7.15
C HIS A 171 26.81 -2.14 -6.97
N ASP A 172 26.80 -0.82 -6.76
CA ASP A 172 28.01 -0.02 -6.56
C ASP A 172 28.57 -0.24 -5.15
N ASP A 173 29.90 -0.28 -5.04
CA ASP A 173 30.58 -0.24 -3.75
C ASP A 173 31.32 1.08 -3.52
N SER A 174 31.78 1.25 -2.29
CA SER A 174 32.65 2.38 -1.90
C SER A 174 34.11 2.25 -2.33
N GLY A 175 34.40 1.33 -3.25
CA GLY A 175 35.72 0.92 -3.68
C GLY A 175 36.07 1.23 -5.13
N GLU A 176 35.14 1.74 -5.95
CA GLU A 176 35.51 2.26 -7.27
C GLU A 176 36.45 3.46 -7.10
N GLU A 177 37.70 3.34 -7.57
CA GLU A 177 38.81 4.25 -7.25
C GLU A 177 38.61 5.72 -7.68
N ASN A 178 37.44 6.11 -8.21
CA ASN A 178 37.12 7.48 -8.65
C ASN A 178 35.69 7.96 -8.33
N ASP A 179 34.87 7.26 -7.53
CA ASP A 179 33.57 7.81 -7.07
C ASP A 179 33.80 8.78 -5.89
N PRO A 180 33.53 10.10 -6.03
CA PRO A 180 33.68 11.04 -4.92
C PRO A 180 32.64 10.85 -3.80
N ASN A 181 31.58 10.07 -4.00
CA ASN A 181 30.40 10.00 -3.13
C ASN A 181 29.80 8.60 -2.97
N PRO A 182 30.55 7.53 -2.68
CA PRO A 182 30.03 6.17 -2.78
C PRO A 182 28.85 5.85 -1.84
N PRO A 183 27.99 4.88 -2.20
CA PRO A 183 26.99 4.37 -1.28
C PRO A 183 27.65 3.65 -0.09
N ALA A 184 26.92 3.52 1.00
CA ALA A 184 27.47 2.94 2.22
C ALA A 184 27.84 1.46 2.04
N THR A 185 27.12 0.73 1.17
CA THR A 185 27.24 -0.71 0.94
C THR A 185 26.68 -1.12 -0.42
N ILE A 186 27.16 -2.22 -1.02
CA ILE A 186 26.40 -2.96 -2.04
C ILE A 186 25.12 -3.54 -1.39
N MET A 187 24.01 -3.57 -2.13
CA MET A 187 22.77 -4.20 -1.67
C MET A 187 23.00 -5.68 -1.35
N ARG A 188 22.50 -6.13 -0.21
CA ARG A 188 22.71 -7.51 0.26
C ARG A 188 22.30 -8.55 -0.79
N GLY A 189 23.20 -9.50 -1.05
CA GLY A 189 23.00 -10.57 -2.03
C GLY A 189 23.32 -10.19 -3.48
N VAL A 190 23.55 -8.90 -3.77
CA VAL A 190 23.96 -8.45 -5.10
C VAL A 190 25.44 -8.74 -5.30
N THR A 191 25.75 -9.35 -6.44
CA THR A 191 27.10 -9.79 -6.83
C THR A 191 27.55 -9.25 -8.20
N GLY A 192 26.72 -8.42 -8.84
CA GLY A 192 26.98 -7.81 -10.13
C GLY A 192 25.83 -6.92 -10.58
N ALA A 193 26.06 -6.12 -11.62
CA ALA A 193 25.09 -5.14 -12.11
C ALA A 193 23.84 -5.80 -12.75
N PHE A 194 24.05 -6.86 -13.53
CA PHE A 194 23.00 -7.57 -14.27
C PHE A 194 22.84 -9.02 -13.79
N GLY A 195 21.63 -9.55 -13.84
CA GLY A 195 21.31 -10.94 -13.52
C GLY A 195 21.56 -11.31 -12.05
N SER A 196 21.63 -10.32 -11.17
CA SER A 196 21.88 -10.48 -9.74
C SER A 196 20.83 -9.71 -8.95
N TYR A 197 19.83 -10.42 -8.43
CA TYR A 197 18.63 -9.78 -7.87
C TYR A 197 18.71 -9.48 -6.37
N GLY A 198 19.76 -9.95 -5.69
CA GLY A 198 19.91 -9.72 -4.25
C GLY A 198 18.93 -10.51 -3.38
N ASP A 199 19.00 -10.29 -2.08
CA ASP A 199 18.11 -10.92 -1.11
C ASP A 199 16.65 -10.48 -1.36
N ASN A 200 15.73 -11.45 -1.45
CA ASN A 200 14.34 -11.30 -1.86
C ASN A 200 14.15 -10.51 -3.17
N GLU A 201 15.14 -10.60 -4.05
CA GLU A 201 15.05 -10.09 -5.42
C GLU A 201 14.85 -8.57 -5.51
N LEU A 202 15.27 -7.82 -4.48
CA LEU A 202 15.08 -6.37 -4.36
C LEU A 202 15.92 -5.53 -5.35
N ASN A 203 16.96 -6.11 -5.98
CA ASN A 203 17.74 -5.45 -7.03
C ASN A 203 17.07 -5.61 -8.40
N GLN A 204 15.93 -4.96 -8.59
CA GLN A 204 15.17 -4.88 -9.84
C GLN A 204 14.50 -3.52 -9.97
N SER A 205 14.26 -3.06 -11.20
CA SER A 205 13.76 -1.70 -11.45
C SER A 205 12.38 -1.44 -10.83
N VAL A 206 11.55 -2.47 -10.70
CA VAL A 206 10.24 -2.39 -10.01
C VAL A 206 10.31 -1.94 -8.55
N TYR A 207 11.44 -2.15 -7.88
CA TYR A 207 11.66 -1.75 -6.48
C TYR A 207 12.57 -0.53 -6.34
N THR A 208 13.56 -0.41 -7.23
CA THR A 208 14.42 0.77 -7.35
C THR A 208 14.80 0.99 -8.81
N VAL A 209 14.44 2.12 -9.39
CA VAL A 209 14.77 2.48 -10.78
C VAL A 209 16.29 2.55 -11.01
N MET A 210 17.08 2.58 -9.94
CA MET A 210 18.54 2.56 -9.98
C MET A 210 19.12 1.18 -10.31
N SER A 211 18.31 0.11 -10.31
CA SER A 211 18.76 -1.21 -10.73
C SER A 211 18.96 -1.27 -12.25
N TYR A 212 20.00 -1.98 -12.69
CA TYR A 212 20.20 -2.34 -14.10
C TYR A 212 19.38 -3.56 -14.54
N ASN A 213 18.65 -4.20 -13.62
CA ASN A 213 17.72 -5.28 -13.95
C ASN A 213 16.35 -4.67 -14.29
N ASP A 214 16.22 -4.21 -15.53
CA ASP A 214 15.04 -3.49 -16.04
C ASP A 214 13.74 -4.31 -15.95
N GLY A 215 12.64 -3.62 -15.67
CA GLY A 215 11.33 -4.24 -15.47
C GLY A 215 11.31 -5.20 -14.28
N TRP A 216 10.46 -6.23 -14.39
CA TRP A 216 10.35 -7.30 -13.40
C TRP A 216 10.91 -8.61 -13.95
N GLN A 217 12.22 -8.82 -13.76
CA GLN A 217 12.93 -9.98 -14.28
C GLN A 217 12.45 -11.31 -13.69
N THR A 218 11.94 -11.29 -12.46
CA THR A 218 11.36 -12.46 -11.78
C THR A 218 9.84 -12.53 -11.86
N SER A 219 9.23 -11.75 -12.76
CA SER A 219 7.80 -11.81 -13.06
C SER A 219 7.34 -13.25 -13.30
N PRO A 220 6.17 -13.65 -12.78
CA PRO A 220 5.57 -14.96 -13.09
C PRO A 220 5.24 -15.16 -14.59
N ALA A 221 5.15 -14.08 -15.37
CA ALA A 221 5.04 -14.15 -16.83
C ALA A 221 6.39 -14.42 -17.54
N GLY A 222 7.49 -14.40 -16.79
CA GLY A 222 8.86 -14.33 -17.30
C GLY A 222 9.32 -12.89 -17.53
N PRO A 223 10.62 -12.67 -17.74
CA PRO A 223 11.15 -11.35 -18.09
C PRO A 223 10.69 -10.94 -19.50
N LEU A 224 10.37 -9.66 -19.68
CA LEU A 224 10.11 -9.11 -21.00
C LEU A 224 11.42 -9.02 -21.79
N THR A 225 11.48 -9.65 -22.96
CA THR A 225 12.73 -9.73 -23.75
C THR A 225 13.09 -8.44 -24.49
N ASP A 226 12.12 -7.55 -24.69
CA ASP A 226 12.29 -6.25 -25.34
C ASP A 226 11.47 -5.19 -24.59
N VAL A 227 12.14 -4.43 -23.73
CA VAL A 227 11.53 -3.42 -22.84
C VAL A 227 11.54 -2.03 -23.47
N VAL A 228 11.62 -1.93 -24.81
CA VAL A 228 11.75 -0.63 -25.47
C VAL A 228 10.49 0.23 -25.28
N ALA A 229 9.29 -0.30 -25.49
CA ALA A 229 8.06 0.50 -25.54
C ALA A 229 7.19 0.44 -24.27
N TYR A 230 7.30 -0.64 -23.48
CA TYR A 230 6.50 -0.89 -22.29
C TYR A 230 7.24 -1.87 -21.38
N GLY A 231 6.72 -2.07 -20.16
CA GLY A 231 7.26 -3.05 -19.20
C GLY A 231 8.42 -2.57 -18.34
N ALA A 232 8.89 -1.34 -18.55
CA ALA A 232 9.77 -0.64 -17.63
C ALA A 232 8.98 0.19 -16.61
N ASN A 233 9.66 1.03 -15.86
CA ASN A 233 9.05 1.89 -14.85
C ASN A 233 8.39 3.12 -15.49
N GLY A 234 7.21 3.48 -14.99
CA GLY A 234 6.56 4.78 -15.24
C GLY A 234 6.76 5.76 -14.08
N GLY A 235 7.34 5.30 -12.97
CA GLY A 235 7.63 6.08 -11.78
C GLY A 235 8.61 5.36 -10.87
N PHE A 236 9.00 6.03 -9.78
CA PHE A 236 9.93 5.51 -8.80
C PHE A 236 9.39 4.25 -8.09
N GLY A 237 10.30 3.34 -7.74
CA GLY A 237 9.99 2.21 -6.88
C GLY A 237 9.92 2.63 -5.40
N ALA A 238 9.40 1.75 -4.54
CA ALA A 238 9.19 2.08 -3.13
C ALA A 238 10.49 2.44 -2.38
N LEU A 239 11.61 1.81 -2.75
CA LEU A 239 12.91 2.08 -2.14
C LEU A 239 13.43 3.47 -2.54
N ASP A 240 13.28 3.85 -3.82
CA ASP A 240 13.64 5.19 -4.30
C ASP A 240 12.83 6.26 -3.59
N ILE A 241 11.49 6.07 -3.50
CA ILE A 241 10.59 6.98 -2.81
C ILE A 241 11.06 7.19 -1.37
N ALA A 242 11.34 6.11 -0.64
CA ALA A 242 11.80 6.21 0.74
C ALA A 242 13.10 7.02 0.89
N VAL A 243 14.09 6.82 0.01
CA VAL A 243 15.34 7.60 0.06
C VAL A 243 15.11 9.06 -0.32
N LEU A 244 14.32 9.32 -1.36
CA LEU A 244 13.98 10.68 -1.77
C LEU A 244 13.24 11.42 -0.64
N GLN A 245 12.28 10.77 0.02
CA GLN A 245 11.55 11.36 1.14
C GLN A 245 12.44 11.56 2.38
N ALA A 246 13.38 10.65 2.66
CA ALA A 246 14.35 10.83 3.73
C ALA A 246 15.28 12.03 3.48
N LYS A 247 15.67 12.26 2.21
CA LYS A 247 16.53 13.39 1.83
C LYS A 247 15.78 14.72 1.80
N TYR A 248 14.57 14.74 1.24
CA TYR A 248 13.90 15.97 0.81
C TYR A 248 12.59 16.26 1.54
N GLY A 249 12.09 15.28 2.32
CA GLY A 249 10.76 15.30 2.92
C GLY A 249 9.71 14.75 1.95
N ALA A 250 8.69 14.08 2.48
CA ALA A 250 7.58 13.59 1.69
C ALA A 250 6.68 14.72 1.20
N ASN A 251 6.14 14.60 -0.03
CA ASN A 251 5.07 15.48 -0.48
C ASN A 251 3.74 14.95 0.07
N THR A 252 3.24 15.57 1.14
CA THR A 252 2.02 15.14 1.85
C THR A 252 0.72 15.71 1.25
N GLY A 253 0.78 16.33 0.06
CA GLY A 253 -0.39 16.92 -0.59
C GLY A 253 -0.71 16.31 -1.96
N PHE A 254 0.07 15.32 -2.39
CA PHE A 254 -0.18 14.59 -3.64
C PHE A 254 -1.16 13.44 -3.38
N ALA A 255 -2.14 13.25 -4.27
CA ALA A 255 -3.13 12.17 -4.15
C ALA A 255 -3.72 12.12 -2.72
N ALA A 256 -4.44 13.17 -2.31
CA ALA A 256 -4.92 13.33 -0.94
C ALA A 256 -6.45 13.15 -0.81
N GLY A 257 -7.08 12.60 -1.83
CA GLY A 257 -8.48 12.21 -1.79
C GLY A 257 -8.69 10.96 -2.64
N ASP A 258 -9.89 10.40 -2.60
CA ASP A 258 -10.20 9.07 -3.14
C ASP A 258 -9.70 8.85 -4.58
N ASN A 259 -8.78 7.91 -4.74
CA ASN A 259 -8.10 7.60 -5.99
C ASN A 259 -8.31 6.14 -6.43
N VAL A 260 -8.28 5.93 -7.75
CA VAL A 260 -8.38 4.59 -8.35
C VAL A 260 -7.16 4.31 -9.20
N TYR A 261 -6.38 3.34 -8.77
CA TYR A 261 -5.16 2.85 -9.40
C TYR A 261 -5.49 1.62 -10.25
N ASN A 262 -5.63 1.83 -11.57
CA ASN A 262 -6.02 0.77 -12.49
C ASN A 262 -4.81 -0.08 -12.91
N LEU A 263 -4.91 -1.39 -12.75
CA LEU A 263 -3.92 -2.32 -13.29
C LEU A 263 -4.06 -2.44 -14.82
N PRO A 264 -2.95 -2.46 -15.57
CA PRO A 264 -2.99 -2.72 -17.01
C PRO A 264 -3.56 -4.11 -17.30
N ALA A 265 -4.49 -4.20 -18.26
CA ALA A 265 -5.14 -5.45 -18.64
C ALA A 265 -4.46 -6.19 -19.82
N SER A 266 -3.47 -5.55 -20.46
CA SER A 266 -2.72 -6.09 -21.58
C SER A 266 -1.39 -5.35 -21.74
N ASP A 267 -0.41 -5.98 -22.38
CA ASP A 267 0.84 -5.34 -22.79
C ASP A 267 0.64 -4.33 -23.92
N GLY A 268 1.37 -3.20 -23.85
CA GLY A 268 1.33 -2.13 -24.84
C GLY A 268 1.54 -0.74 -24.24
N ASP A 269 1.14 0.29 -25.00
CA ASP A 269 1.26 1.69 -24.58
C ASP A 269 0.57 1.92 -23.22
N GLY A 270 1.31 2.50 -22.27
CA GLY A 270 0.81 2.77 -20.91
C GLY A 270 0.88 1.56 -19.96
N THR A 271 1.52 0.46 -20.36
CA THR A 271 1.83 -0.66 -19.47
C THR A 271 3.19 -0.47 -18.81
N PHE A 272 3.20 -0.26 -17.50
CA PHE A 272 4.41 0.06 -16.75
C PHE A 272 4.31 -0.37 -15.28
N TYR A 273 5.45 -0.32 -14.59
CA TYR A 273 5.54 -0.49 -13.14
C TYR A 273 5.73 0.85 -12.42
N MET A 274 5.12 1.01 -11.25
CA MET A 274 5.43 2.11 -10.33
C MET A 274 5.08 1.75 -8.90
N SER A 275 5.55 2.52 -7.93
CA SER A 275 5.06 2.46 -6.56
C SER A 275 4.05 3.57 -6.30
N ILE A 276 2.91 3.24 -5.70
CA ILE A 276 1.86 4.20 -5.34
C ILE A 276 2.36 5.03 -4.16
N TRP A 277 2.38 6.35 -4.34
CA TRP A 277 2.45 7.33 -3.26
C TRP A 277 1.11 8.06 -3.18
N ASP A 278 0.40 7.81 -2.08
CA ASP A 278 -0.91 8.38 -1.78
C ASP A 278 -0.88 8.91 -0.34
N THR A 279 -1.54 10.04 -0.09
CA THR A 279 -1.44 10.75 1.19
C THR A 279 -2.77 10.84 1.93
N GLY A 280 -3.83 10.25 1.38
CA GLY A 280 -5.09 10.05 2.07
C GLY A 280 -6.26 10.06 1.12
N GLY A 281 -7.42 9.71 1.67
CA GLY A 281 -8.58 9.36 0.87
C GLY A 281 -9.04 7.97 1.26
N VAL A 282 -9.96 7.44 0.48
CA VAL A 282 -10.31 6.02 0.46
C VAL A 282 -10.00 5.50 -0.94
N ASP A 283 -8.92 4.75 -1.06
CA ASP A 283 -8.27 4.48 -2.34
C ASP A 283 -8.47 3.05 -2.80
N THR A 284 -8.41 2.84 -4.11
CA THR A 284 -8.75 1.55 -4.72
C THR A 284 -7.69 1.10 -5.72
N ILE A 285 -7.21 -0.15 -5.60
CA ILE A 285 -6.55 -0.83 -6.72
C ILE A 285 -7.61 -1.60 -7.53
N SER A 286 -7.62 -1.42 -8.85
CA SER A 286 -8.66 -1.97 -9.72
C SER A 286 -8.11 -2.78 -10.88
N ALA A 287 -8.51 -4.04 -10.96
CA ALA A 287 -8.34 -4.94 -12.10
C ALA A 287 -9.63 -5.10 -12.92
N ALA A 288 -10.63 -4.22 -12.76
CA ALA A 288 -11.97 -4.34 -13.38
C ALA A 288 -11.98 -4.52 -14.90
N ARG A 289 -10.87 -4.16 -15.58
CA ARG A 289 -10.71 -4.26 -17.03
C ARG A 289 -10.05 -5.57 -17.48
N ALA A 290 -9.57 -6.38 -16.54
CA ALA A 290 -8.86 -7.61 -16.80
C ALA A 290 -9.83 -8.77 -17.02
N SER A 291 -9.50 -9.61 -18.01
CA SER A 291 -10.17 -10.91 -18.21
C SER A 291 -9.32 -12.09 -17.74
N ALA A 292 -8.04 -11.87 -17.47
CA ALA A 292 -7.15 -12.83 -16.83
C ALA A 292 -7.15 -12.57 -15.32
N GLY A 293 -6.81 -13.60 -14.53
CA GLY A 293 -6.71 -13.46 -13.08
C GLY A 293 -5.63 -12.45 -12.67
N ALA A 294 -5.88 -11.69 -11.63
CA ALA A 294 -5.00 -10.70 -11.04
C ALA A 294 -4.46 -11.16 -9.67
N ILE A 295 -3.25 -10.72 -9.35
CA ILE A 295 -2.72 -10.76 -7.99
C ILE A 295 -2.76 -9.33 -7.47
N ILE A 296 -3.51 -9.09 -6.38
CA ILE A 296 -3.66 -7.77 -5.75
C ILE A 296 -3.30 -7.89 -4.27
N ASP A 297 -2.36 -7.07 -3.82
CA ASP A 297 -1.86 -7.07 -2.45
C ASP A 297 -1.78 -5.64 -1.93
N LEU A 298 -2.55 -5.35 -0.88
CA LEU A 298 -2.69 -4.00 -0.31
C LEU A 298 -1.60 -3.66 0.72
N ARG A 299 -0.59 -4.52 0.91
CA ARG A 299 0.46 -4.29 1.90
C ARG A 299 1.54 -3.36 1.35
N ALA A 300 1.78 -2.27 2.07
CA ALA A 300 2.85 -1.33 1.79
C ALA A 300 4.26 -1.94 1.96
N ALA A 301 5.22 -1.35 1.26
CA ALA A 301 6.63 -1.71 1.39
C ALA A 301 7.13 -1.59 2.83
N THR A 302 7.84 -2.59 3.32
CA THR A 302 8.42 -2.61 4.69
C THR A 302 9.81 -2.00 4.77
N LEU A 303 10.47 -1.76 3.62
CA LEU A 303 11.80 -1.16 3.51
C LEU A 303 12.91 -1.97 4.20
N ASP A 304 12.74 -3.29 4.29
CA ASP A 304 13.69 -4.24 4.84
C ASP A 304 13.98 -5.37 3.84
N TYR A 305 14.82 -6.34 4.23
CA TYR A 305 15.08 -7.53 3.43
C TYR A 305 14.05 -8.64 3.74
N SER A 306 12.76 -8.31 3.70
CA SER A 306 11.66 -9.28 3.68
C SER A 306 11.03 -9.36 2.29
N ASP A 307 10.11 -10.30 2.05
CA ASP A 307 9.40 -10.45 0.78
C ASP A 307 8.52 -9.22 0.45
N THR A 308 8.22 -8.38 1.44
CA THR A 308 7.49 -7.11 1.28
C THR A 308 8.42 -5.89 1.29
N GLY A 309 9.74 -6.09 1.24
CA GLY A 309 10.75 -5.05 1.38
C GLY A 309 10.59 -3.87 0.42
N GLY A 310 10.41 -4.17 -0.87
CA GLY A 310 10.10 -3.21 -1.93
C GLY A 310 8.61 -3.03 -2.20
N GLY A 311 7.74 -3.60 -1.36
CA GLY A 311 6.32 -3.81 -1.62
C GLY A 311 6.06 -5.07 -2.44
N VAL A 312 4.81 -5.53 -2.46
CA VAL A 312 4.38 -6.64 -3.32
C VAL A 312 3.83 -6.08 -4.62
N VAL A 313 4.26 -6.62 -5.76
CA VAL A 313 3.74 -6.19 -7.06
C VAL A 313 2.32 -6.73 -7.22
N SER A 314 1.34 -5.83 -7.33
CA SER A 314 -0.01 -6.12 -7.81
C SER A 314 -0.05 -6.05 -9.33
N TYR A 315 -0.53 -7.10 -10.00
CA TYR A 315 -0.47 -7.23 -11.46
C TYR A 315 -1.57 -8.16 -12.02
N VAL A 316 -1.83 -8.05 -13.32
CA VAL A 316 -2.69 -8.98 -14.07
C VAL A 316 -1.83 -10.07 -14.71
N THR A 317 -2.26 -11.33 -14.62
CA THR A 317 -1.49 -12.48 -15.14
C THR A 317 -1.14 -12.31 -16.62
N GLY A 318 0.15 -12.43 -16.93
CA GLY A 318 0.66 -12.31 -18.31
C GLY A 318 0.87 -10.88 -18.79
N VAL A 319 0.71 -9.88 -17.91
CA VAL A 319 0.94 -8.47 -18.22
C VAL A 319 2.21 -7.97 -17.52
N HIS A 320 3.06 -7.26 -18.26
CA HIS A 320 4.31 -6.69 -17.77
C HIS A 320 4.08 -5.28 -17.22
N GLY A 321 3.14 -5.13 -16.31
CA GLY A 321 2.83 -3.86 -15.67
C GLY A 321 2.03 -4.08 -14.40
N GLY A 322 2.10 -3.12 -13.49
CA GLY A 322 1.54 -3.27 -12.16
C GLY A 322 1.99 -2.19 -11.20
N VAL A 323 1.63 -2.36 -9.94
CA VAL A 323 1.95 -1.39 -8.89
C VAL A 323 2.47 -2.07 -7.64
N THR A 324 3.43 -1.45 -6.97
CA THR A 324 3.68 -1.67 -5.54
C THR A 324 3.08 -0.53 -4.73
N ILE A 325 3.06 -0.62 -3.41
CA ILE A 325 2.59 0.45 -2.51
C ILE A 325 3.77 0.95 -1.69
N ALA A 326 4.02 2.27 -1.71
CA ALA A 326 5.13 2.88 -0.99
C ALA A 326 4.93 2.78 0.53
N ASN A 327 6.03 2.84 1.29
CA ASN A 327 5.96 2.75 2.75
C ASN A 327 5.09 3.87 3.35
N GLY A 328 4.24 3.51 4.30
CA GLY A 328 3.36 4.46 4.99
C GLY A 328 2.08 4.82 4.23
N VAL A 329 1.91 4.33 3.00
CA VAL A 329 0.66 4.46 2.24
C VAL A 329 -0.31 3.37 2.67
N VAL A 330 -1.59 3.71 2.76
CA VAL A 330 -2.70 2.76 2.96
C VAL A 330 -3.60 2.85 1.75
N ILE A 331 -3.97 1.69 1.20
CA ILE A 331 -5.00 1.57 0.19
C ILE A 331 -6.11 0.71 0.81
N GLU A 332 -7.35 1.18 0.73
CA GLU A 332 -8.46 0.57 1.45
C GLU A 332 -9.18 -0.48 0.62
N ASN A 333 -9.27 -0.31 -0.69
CA ASN A 333 -10.22 -1.07 -1.50
C ASN A 333 -9.58 -1.84 -2.65
N VAL A 334 -10.26 -2.92 -3.05
CA VAL A 334 -9.93 -3.72 -4.23
C VAL A 334 -11.16 -3.91 -5.10
N ILE A 335 -10.97 -3.74 -6.41
CA ILE A 335 -11.86 -4.28 -7.42
C ILE A 335 -11.05 -5.30 -8.24
N GLY A 336 -11.46 -6.57 -8.22
CA GLY A 336 -10.95 -7.65 -9.03
C GLY A 336 -11.33 -7.50 -10.52
N GLY A 337 -11.00 -8.52 -11.30
CA GLY A 337 -11.31 -8.65 -12.72
C GLY A 337 -12.31 -9.77 -12.98
N GLN A 338 -12.37 -10.20 -14.24
CA GLN A 338 -13.25 -11.32 -14.64
C GLN A 338 -12.57 -12.71 -14.53
N GLY A 339 -11.32 -12.74 -14.08
CA GLY A 339 -10.53 -13.96 -13.95
C GLY A 339 -10.55 -14.48 -12.51
N ASP A 340 -9.89 -15.62 -12.28
CA ASP A 340 -9.69 -16.14 -10.92
C ASP A 340 -8.61 -15.28 -10.23
N ASP A 341 -9.00 -14.39 -9.33
CA ASP A 341 -8.10 -13.44 -8.68
C ASP A 341 -7.57 -13.95 -7.34
N LYS A 342 -6.40 -13.43 -6.93
CA LYS A 342 -5.89 -13.56 -5.57
C LYS A 342 -5.74 -12.17 -4.95
N ILE A 343 -6.51 -11.93 -3.89
CA ILE A 343 -6.59 -10.64 -3.22
C ILE A 343 -6.13 -10.78 -1.78
N THR A 344 -5.21 -9.92 -1.35
CA THR A 344 -4.73 -9.81 0.02
C THR A 344 -4.92 -8.39 0.51
N GLY A 345 -5.72 -8.21 1.55
CA GLY A 345 -5.94 -6.94 2.21
C GLY A 345 -4.76 -6.53 3.10
N ASN A 346 -4.99 -5.58 3.99
CA ASN A 346 -3.96 -5.06 4.89
C ASN A 346 -4.47 -5.01 6.34
N ALA A 347 -4.10 -3.98 7.11
CA ALA A 347 -4.53 -3.82 8.50
C ALA A 347 -5.67 -2.80 8.66
N ALA A 348 -6.06 -2.14 7.56
CA ALA A 348 -7.21 -1.25 7.51
C ALA A 348 -8.49 -2.06 7.26
N ASN A 349 -9.64 -1.41 7.36
CA ASN A 349 -10.91 -2.05 6.99
C ASN A 349 -11.03 -2.04 5.47
N ASN A 350 -10.87 -3.19 4.83
CA ASN A 350 -10.88 -3.26 3.38
C ASN A 350 -12.28 -3.51 2.80
N VAL A 351 -12.58 -2.87 1.67
CA VAL A 351 -13.75 -3.18 0.85
C VAL A 351 -13.30 -3.87 -0.42
N ILE A 352 -13.72 -5.12 -0.59
CA ILE A 352 -13.20 -6.03 -1.63
C ILE A 352 -14.36 -6.47 -2.51
N ALA A 353 -14.25 -6.23 -3.81
CA ALA A 353 -15.12 -6.83 -4.82
C ALA A 353 -14.27 -7.74 -5.71
N GLY A 354 -14.42 -9.06 -5.60
CA GLY A 354 -13.74 -10.03 -6.50
C GLY A 354 -14.26 -9.98 -7.94
N ASP A 355 -15.52 -9.56 -8.10
CA ASP A 355 -16.29 -9.56 -9.36
C ASP A 355 -16.63 -10.99 -9.85
N THR A 356 -16.19 -11.42 -11.03
CA THR A 356 -16.49 -12.76 -11.54
C THR A 356 -15.23 -13.58 -11.65
N GLY A 357 -15.32 -14.87 -11.35
CA GLY A 357 -14.14 -15.72 -11.26
C GLY A 357 -14.25 -16.56 -10.02
N ASN A 358 -13.30 -17.46 -9.80
CA ASN A 358 -13.14 -18.15 -8.53
C ASN A 358 -12.03 -17.46 -7.74
N ASP A 359 -12.41 -16.49 -6.91
CA ASP A 359 -11.43 -15.62 -6.26
C ASP A 359 -10.95 -16.19 -4.93
N THR A 360 -9.70 -15.94 -4.59
CA THR A 360 -9.14 -16.22 -3.26
C THR A 360 -8.88 -14.90 -2.55
N ILE A 361 -9.61 -14.66 -1.46
CA ILE A 361 -9.60 -13.40 -0.73
C ILE A 361 -9.10 -13.65 0.70
N ASP A 362 -8.05 -12.95 1.09
CA ASP A 362 -7.63 -12.80 2.48
C ASP A 362 -7.84 -11.33 2.86
N GLY A 363 -8.81 -11.03 3.74
CA GLY A 363 -9.05 -9.64 4.17
C GLY A 363 -7.90 -9.07 5.02
N GLY A 364 -7.14 -9.94 5.68
CA GLY A 364 -6.04 -9.53 6.54
C GLY A 364 -6.51 -9.22 7.96
N ALA A 365 -6.16 -8.04 8.45
CA ALA A 365 -6.58 -7.58 9.77
C ALA A 365 -7.44 -6.34 9.62
N GLY A 366 -8.34 -6.10 10.57
CA GLY A 366 -9.31 -5.03 10.45
C GLY A 366 -10.70 -5.61 10.41
N ARG A 367 -11.64 -4.86 9.84
CA ARG A 367 -12.99 -5.33 9.56
C ARG A 367 -13.23 -5.25 8.06
N ASP A 368 -13.12 -6.38 7.41
CA ASP A 368 -13.13 -6.46 5.97
C ASP A 368 -14.51 -6.85 5.44
N THR A 369 -14.88 -6.25 4.32
CA THR A 369 -16.19 -6.44 3.68
C THR A 369 -16.01 -6.90 2.25
N SER A 370 -16.49 -8.11 1.96
CA SER A 370 -16.59 -8.63 0.59
C SER A 370 -17.95 -8.30 -0.02
N LEU A 371 -17.95 -7.66 -1.18
CA LEU A 371 -19.14 -7.19 -1.89
C LEU A 371 -19.61 -8.19 -2.94
N TYR A 372 -20.93 -8.39 -3.00
CA TYR A 372 -21.60 -9.23 -3.98
C TYR A 372 -22.76 -8.49 -4.64
N GLY A 373 -22.71 -8.33 -5.96
CA GLY A 373 -23.71 -7.62 -6.77
C GLY A 373 -25.05 -8.34 -6.97
N GLN A 374 -25.41 -9.25 -6.07
CA GLN A 374 -26.63 -10.06 -6.12
C GLN A 374 -27.31 -10.12 -4.75
N SER A 375 -28.52 -10.67 -4.68
CA SER A 375 -29.20 -10.92 -3.40
C SER A 375 -28.56 -12.07 -2.61
N ARG A 376 -28.65 -12.03 -1.29
CA ARG A 376 -28.14 -13.09 -0.42
C ARG A 376 -28.76 -14.45 -0.76
N ALA A 377 -30.05 -14.49 -1.06
CA ALA A 377 -30.78 -15.71 -1.41
C ALA A 377 -30.31 -16.36 -2.72
N SER A 378 -29.66 -15.60 -3.60
CA SER A 378 -29.07 -16.10 -4.85
C SER A 378 -27.66 -16.66 -4.67
N ALA A 379 -27.04 -16.47 -3.50
CA ALA A 379 -25.71 -16.96 -3.18
C ALA A 379 -25.75 -18.26 -2.36
N GLY A 380 -24.85 -19.20 -2.68
CA GLY A 380 -24.51 -20.30 -1.79
C GLY A 380 -23.38 -19.87 -0.86
N VAL A 381 -23.60 -19.85 0.47
CA VAL A 381 -22.54 -19.52 1.44
C VAL A 381 -22.34 -20.72 2.35
N THR A 382 -21.10 -21.20 2.45
CA THR A 382 -20.69 -22.27 3.36
C THR A 382 -19.52 -21.81 4.21
N VAL A 383 -19.54 -22.13 5.51
CA VAL A 383 -18.47 -21.80 6.44
C VAL A 383 -17.89 -23.10 6.97
N GLU A 384 -16.61 -23.35 6.72
CA GLU A 384 -15.91 -24.56 7.16
C GLU A 384 -14.52 -24.20 7.68
N ASN A 385 -14.22 -24.55 8.94
CA ASN A 385 -12.91 -24.36 9.58
C ASN A 385 -12.32 -22.94 9.45
N GLY A 386 -13.17 -21.90 9.51
CA GLY A 386 -12.75 -20.50 9.40
C GLY A 386 -12.59 -19.98 7.97
N THR A 387 -12.83 -20.84 6.97
CA THR A 387 -12.93 -20.44 5.56
C THR A 387 -14.40 -20.27 5.18
N VAL A 388 -14.70 -19.17 4.49
CA VAL A 388 -16.01 -18.91 3.91
C VAL A 388 -15.91 -19.18 2.41
N THR A 389 -16.82 -19.99 1.87
CA THR A 389 -16.94 -20.19 0.42
C THR A 389 -18.25 -19.57 -0.04
N VAL A 390 -18.18 -18.72 -1.06
CA VAL A 390 -19.34 -18.02 -1.63
C VAL A 390 -19.49 -18.40 -3.09
N ALA A 391 -20.47 -19.24 -3.39
CA ALA A 391 -20.91 -19.50 -4.76
C ALA A 391 -21.84 -18.36 -5.20
N ALA A 392 -21.32 -17.45 -6.02
CA ALA A 392 -22.02 -16.27 -6.52
C ALA A 392 -22.22 -16.31 -8.03
N GLN A 393 -22.91 -15.31 -8.59
CA GLN A 393 -23.04 -15.19 -10.04
C GLN A 393 -21.67 -14.91 -10.67
N GLY A 394 -21.12 -15.89 -11.38
CA GLY A 394 -19.86 -15.74 -12.12
C GLY A 394 -18.75 -16.69 -11.67
N GLY A 395 -18.81 -17.20 -10.44
CA GLY A 395 -17.88 -18.19 -9.93
C GLY A 395 -18.03 -18.48 -8.44
N THR A 396 -16.98 -19.01 -7.82
CA THR A 396 -16.98 -19.44 -6.42
C THR A 396 -15.75 -18.93 -5.70
N ASP A 397 -15.97 -18.06 -4.72
CA ASP A 397 -14.89 -17.41 -3.98
C ASP A 397 -14.56 -18.19 -2.71
N THR A 398 -13.30 -18.11 -2.30
CA THR A 398 -12.79 -18.63 -1.05
C THR A 398 -12.20 -17.50 -0.23
N LEU A 399 -12.79 -17.23 0.94
CA LEU A 399 -12.47 -16.10 1.78
C LEU A 399 -11.96 -16.56 3.16
N VAL A 400 -10.95 -15.88 3.66
CA VAL A 400 -10.45 -15.96 5.03
C VAL A 400 -10.26 -14.55 5.58
N ASN A 401 -10.35 -14.42 6.91
CA ASN A 401 -10.21 -13.12 7.59
C ASN A 401 -11.09 -12.03 6.96
N VAL A 402 -12.36 -12.36 6.73
CA VAL A 402 -13.37 -11.42 6.24
C VAL A 402 -14.52 -11.43 7.21
N GLU A 403 -14.82 -10.29 7.82
CA GLU A 403 -15.83 -10.20 8.87
C GLU A 403 -17.24 -9.94 8.31
N ARG A 404 -17.36 -9.44 7.07
CA ARG A 404 -18.64 -9.14 6.42
C ARG A 404 -18.72 -9.66 5.00
N LEU A 405 -19.84 -10.27 4.65
CA LEU A 405 -20.34 -10.26 3.27
C LEU A 405 -21.46 -9.23 3.16
N GLN A 406 -21.46 -8.49 2.06
CA GLN A 406 -22.53 -7.55 1.73
C GLN A 406 -23.12 -7.90 0.37
N PHE A 407 -24.41 -8.22 0.38
CA PHE A 407 -25.24 -8.47 -0.81
C PHE A 407 -26.05 -7.21 -1.15
N THR A 408 -26.89 -7.27 -2.18
CA THR A 408 -27.72 -6.11 -2.57
C THR A 408 -28.87 -5.81 -1.60
N ASP A 409 -29.26 -6.78 -0.77
CA ASP A 409 -30.42 -6.74 0.12
C ASP A 409 -30.05 -6.86 1.60
N GLU A 410 -29.08 -7.73 1.94
CA GLU A 410 -28.72 -8.07 3.31
C GLU A 410 -27.20 -8.18 3.49
N GLY A 411 -26.76 -8.13 4.74
CA GLY A 411 -25.39 -8.45 5.14
C GLY A 411 -25.32 -9.75 5.93
N LEU A 412 -24.14 -10.38 5.91
CA LEU A 412 -23.80 -11.53 6.75
C LEU A 412 -22.52 -11.21 7.52
N ALA A 413 -22.57 -11.27 8.86
CA ALA A 413 -21.43 -10.96 9.72
C ALA A 413 -20.85 -12.21 10.37
N PHE A 414 -19.52 -12.34 10.37
CA PHE A 414 -18.79 -13.50 10.91
C PHE A 414 -18.02 -13.21 12.20
N ASP A 415 -17.87 -11.94 12.58
CA ASP A 415 -17.26 -11.48 13.84
C ASP A 415 -18.18 -11.76 15.05
N THR A 416 -18.36 -13.05 15.32
CA THR A 416 -19.36 -13.61 16.24
C THR A 416 -18.77 -14.13 17.56
N GLY A 417 -17.45 -14.12 17.69
CA GLY A 417 -16.69 -14.50 18.88
C GLY A 417 -16.89 -13.57 20.08
N ALA A 418 -16.21 -13.89 21.17
CA ALA A 418 -16.24 -13.09 22.40
C ALA A 418 -15.57 -11.72 22.16
N GLY A 419 -16.25 -10.64 22.52
CA GLY A 419 -15.79 -9.27 22.29
C GLY A 419 -15.88 -8.78 20.85
N GLU A 420 -16.42 -9.59 19.92
CA GLU A 420 -16.61 -9.22 18.52
C GLU A 420 -18.00 -8.63 18.28
N ASN A 421 -18.13 -7.72 17.32
CA ASN A 421 -19.29 -6.84 17.22
C ASN A 421 -20.61 -7.59 17.01
N ALA A 422 -20.71 -8.43 15.99
CA ALA A 422 -21.94 -9.17 15.72
C ALA A 422 -22.24 -10.16 16.87
N GLY A 423 -21.22 -10.81 17.41
CA GLY A 423 -21.35 -11.73 18.54
C GLY A 423 -21.94 -11.08 19.77
N VAL A 424 -21.38 -9.95 20.19
CA VAL A 424 -21.82 -9.19 21.36
C VAL A 424 -23.24 -8.67 21.17
N VAL A 425 -23.58 -8.15 19.98
CA VAL A 425 -24.94 -7.67 19.68
C VAL A 425 -25.94 -8.82 19.79
N PHE A 426 -25.68 -9.96 19.14
CA PHE A 426 -26.55 -11.14 19.20
C PHE A 426 -26.75 -11.61 20.65
N ARG A 427 -25.66 -11.72 21.41
CA ARG A 427 -25.69 -12.14 22.80
C ARG A 427 -26.37 -11.15 23.73
N THR A 428 -26.36 -9.86 23.40
CA THR A 428 -27.10 -8.82 24.14
C THR A 428 -28.61 -9.01 23.99
N TYR A 429 -29.11 -9.35 22.79
CA TYR A 429 -30.51 -9.75 22.60
C TYR A 429 -30.86 -11.00 23.42
N GLN A 430 -30.00 -12.03 23.37
CA GLN A 430 -30.22 -13.26 24.12
C GLN A 430 -30.25 -13.00 25.64
N ALA A 431 -29.32 -12.20 26.15
CA ALA A 431 -29.23 -11.86 27.57
C ALA A 431 -30.39 -10.98 28.05
N ALA A 432 -30.76 -9.96 27.26
CA ALA A 432 -31.80 -9.01 27.64
C ALA A 432 -33.21 -9.61 27.49
N PHE A 433 -33.47 -10.37 26.42
CA PHE A 433 -34.84 -10.70 26.00
C PHE A 433 -35.09 -12.19 25.78
N ASN A 434 -34.09 -13.06 25.94
CA ASN A 434 -34.19 -14.51 25.70
C ASN A 434 -34.72 -14.87 24.30
N ARG A 435 -34.28 -14.12 23.29
CA ARG A 435 -34.59 -14.37 21.88
C ARG A 435 -33.41 -14.03 20.98
N ALA A 436 -33.43 -14.57 19.77
CA ALA A 436 -32.57 -14.11 18.70
C ALA A 436 -32.95 -12.66 18.29
N PRO A 437 -31.98 -11.86 17.82
CA PRO A 437 -32.25 -10.58 17.19
C PRO A 437 -33.13 -10.74 15.95
N ASP A 438 -33.88 -9.70 15.63
CA ASP A 438 -34.43 -9.47 14.30
C ASP A 438 -33.37 -8.80 13.42
N GLU A 439 -33.41 -9.06 12.10
CA GLU A 439 -32.41 -8.57 11.13
C GLU A 439 -32.29 -7.03 11.09
N PRO A 440 -33.39 -6.23 11.15
CA PRO A 440 -33.30 -4.77 11.24
C PRO A 440 -32.57 -4.30 12.50
N GLY A 441 -32.93 -4.86 13.66
CA GLY A 441 -32.28 -4.54 14.94
C GLY A 441 -30.80 -4.90 14.94
N MET A 442 -30.46 -6.06 14.38
CA MET A 442 -29.07 -6.50 14.21
C MET A 442 -28.27 -5.49 13.38
N GLY A 443 -28.80 -5.05 12.24
CA GLY A 443 -28.12 -4.11 11.35
C GLY A 443 -27.84 -2.76 12.02
N VAL A 444 -28.81 -2.23 12.77
CA VAL A 444 -28.63 -0.97 13.51
C VAL A 444 -27.52 -1.06 14.54
N TRP A 445 -27.48 -2.14 15.32
CA TRP A 445 -26.50 -2.29 16.39
C TRP A 445 -25.11 -2.69 15.89
N ILE A 446 -25.00 -3.53 14.87
CA ILE A 446 -23.73 -3.82 14.20
C ILE A 446 -23.14 -2.52 13.65
N LYS A 447 -23.92 -1.74 12.89
CA LYS A 447 -23.44 -0.46 12.33
C LYS A 447 -22.97 0.49 13.43
N ALA A 448 -23.70 0.59 14.54
CA ALA A 448 -23.30 1.41 15.67
C ALA A 448 -21.97 0.93 16.31
N ALA A 449 -21.83 -0.38 16.51
CA ALA A 449 -20.59 -0.99 17.00
C ALA A 449 -19.42 -0.74 16.03
N ASP A 450 -19.71 -0.82 14.73
CA ASP A 450 -18.73 -0.67 13.67
C ASP A 450 -18.19 0.77 13.59
N GLN A 451 -19.03 1.74 13.95
CA GLN A 451 -18.70 3.16 14.10
C GLN A 451 -18.08 3.51 15.48
N GLY A 452 -17.75 2.52 16.29
CA GLY A 452 -17.03 2.70 17.56
C GLY A 452 -17.92 2.91 18.78
N MET A 453 -19.22 2.64 18.71
CA MET A 453 -20.06 2.61 19.91
C MET A 453 -19.61 1.46 20.83
N SER A 454 -19.33 1.76 22.09
CA SER A 454 -18.94 0.75 23.07
C SER A 454 -20.07 -0.23 23.37
N PHE A 455 -19.73 -1.47 23.73
CA PHE A 455 -20.73 -2.48 24.07
C PHE A 455 -21.58 -2.12 25.29
N GLU A 456 -21.06 -1.34 26.25
CA GLU A 456 -21.86 -0.78 27.34
C GLU A 456 -22.89 0.25 26.83
N GLN A 457 -22.54 1.08 25.84
CA GLN A 457 -23.49 2.02 25.23
C GLN A 457 -24.59 1.29 24.46
N ILE A 458 -24.24 0.21 23.76
CA ILE A 458 -25.19 -0.68 23.10
C ILE A 458 -26.13 -1.29 24.14
N ALA A 459 -25.60 -1.92 25.19
CA ALA A 459 -26.39 -2.48 26.28
C ALA A 459 -27.32 -1.42 26.92
N ALA A 460 -26.82 -0.21 27.15
CA ALA A 460 -27.63 0.91 27.65
C ALA A 460 -28.77 1.28 26.69
N GLY A 461 -28.57 1.14 25.38
CA GLY A 461 -29.59 1.29 24.36
C GLY A 461 -30.74 0.29 24.51
N PHE A 462 -30.42 -0.98 24.77
CA PHE A 462 -31.41 -2.03 25.03
C PHE A 462 -32.22 -1.72 26.29
N LEU A 463 -31.56 -1.27 27.37
CA LEU A 463 -32.24 -0.90 28.62
C LEU A 463 -33.22 0.28 28.47
N ARG A 464 -33.04 1.12 27.44
CA ARG A 464 -33.94 2.25 27.13
C ARG A 464 -35.05 1.87 26.14
N SER A 465 -35.07 0.64 25.63
CA SER A 465 -36.06 0.23 24.64
C SER A 465 -37.43 -0.01 25.30
N SER A 466 -38.50 0.19 24.52
CA SER A 466 -39.86 -0.18 24.95
C SER A 466 -40.00 -1.69 25.19
N GLU A 467 -39.20 -2.51 24.50
CA GLU A 467 -39.13 -3.95 24.72
C GLU A 467 -38.60 -4.26 26.12
N PHE A 468 -37.58 -3.55 26.60
CA PHE A 468 -37.08 -3.72 27.96
C PHE A 468 -38.11 -3.33 29.01
N GLU A 469 -38.79 -2.19 28.86
CA GLU A 469 -39.86 -1.81 29.79
C GLU A 469 -41.01 -2.83 29.80
N THR A 470 -41.34 -3.41 28.65
CA THR A 470 -42.34 -4.48 28.54
C THR A 470 -41.87 -5.76 29.22
N ALA A 471 -40.63 -6.16 29.01
CA ALA A 471 -40.06 -7.40 29.52
C ALA A 471 -39.77 -7.33 31.02
N TYR A 472 -39.36 -6.19 31.57
CA TYR A 472 -38.91 -6.05 32.97
C TYR A 472 -39.87 -5.25 33.85
N GLY A 473 -40.79 -4.49 33.26
CA GLY A 473 -41.64 -3.51 33.94
C GLY A 473 -40.98 -2.14 34.07
N ALA A 474 -41.79 -1.12 34.39
CA ALA A 474 -41.27 0.22 34.65
C ALA A 474 -40.45 0.24 35.96
N ASN A 475 -39.17 0.60 35.85
CA ASN A 475 -38.21 0.70 36.98
C ASN A 475 -38.07 -0.62 37.78
N PRO A 476 -37.56 -1.70 37.18
CA PRO A 476 -37.39 -2.98 37.88
C PRO A 476 -36.42 -2.85 39.06
N THR A 477 -36.67 -3.59 40.14
CA THR A 477 -35.68 -3.73 41.22
C THR A 477 -34.42 -4.43 40.72
N SER A 478 -33.28 -4.20 41.38
CA SER A 478 -32.03 -4.91 41.06
C SER A 478 -32.19 -6.43 41.09
N GLU A 479 -32.94 -6.95 42.07
CA GLU A 479 -33.27 -8.38 42.16
C GLU A 479 -34.08 -8.87 40.95
N THR A 480 -35.14 -8.14 40.56
CA THR A 480 -35.98 -8.50 39.39
C THR A 480 -35.15 -8.49 38.12
N TYR A 481 -34.31 -7.47 37.95
CA TYR A 481 -33.46 -7.29 36.79
C TYR A 481 -32.44 -8.43 36.65
N VAL A 482 -31.64 -8.68 37.69
CA VAL A 482 -30.59 -9.72 37.67
C VAL A 482 -31.19 -11.12 37.57
N SER A 483 -32.30 -11.41 38.26
CA SER A 483 -32.96 -12.71 38.21
C SER A 483 -33.42 -13.06 36.80
N LYS A 484 -33.97 -12.07 36.07
CA LYS A 484 -34.38 -12.25 34.67
C LYS A 484 -33.20 -12.46 33.71
N LEU A 485 -32.08 -11.76 33.90
CA LEU A 485 -30.88 -12.01 33.09
C LEU A 485 -30.38 -13.45 33.24
N TYR A 486 -30.34 -13.96 34.48
CA TYR A 486 -30.01 -15.37 34.73
C TYR A 486 -31.00 -16.32 34.07
N GLU A 487 -32.30 -16.05 34.18
CA GLU A 487 -33.33 -16.88 33.55
C GLU A 487 -33.18 -16.90 32.02
N ASN A 488 -32.92 -15.75 31.42
CA ASN A 488 -32.72 -15.63 29.97
C ASN A 488 -31.51 -16.45 29.48
N ILE A 489 -30.39 -16.40 30.21
CA ILE A 489 -29.14 -17.06 29.81
C ILE A 489 -29.10 -18.54 30.19
N LEU A 490 -29.58 -18.90 31.37
CA LEU A 490 -29.50 -20.28 31.88
C LEU A 490 -30.74 -21.12 31.55
N GLY A 491 -31.87 -20.49 31.20
CA GLY A 491 -33.16 -21.18 31.08
C GLY A 491 -33.71 -21.71 32.42
N ARG A 492 -33.12 -21.25 33.53
CA ARG A 492 -33.50 -21.60 34.91
C ARG A 492 -33.19 -20.42 35.83
N ALA A 493 -33.73 -20.46 37.04
CA ALA A 493 -33.38 -19.49 38.07
C ALA A 493 -31.86 -19.49 38.36
N GLY A 494 -31.32 -18.28 38.49
CA GLY A 494 -29.97 -18.07 38.99
C GLY A 494 -29.83 -18.51 40.44
N GLU A 495 -28.60 -18.83 40.85
CA GLU A 495 -28.32 -19.10 42.25
C GLU A 495 -28.40 -17.82 43.07
N GLN A 496 -28.96 -17.91 44.28
CA GLN A 496 -29.17 -16.73 45.13
C GLN A 496 -27.87 -15.97 45.41
N SER A 497 -26.76 -16.68 45.60
CA SER A 497 -25.43 -16.07 45.79
C SER A 497 -24.97 -15.23 44.60
N GLY A 498 -25.26 -15.66 43.37
CA GLY A 498 -24.97 -14.90 42.16
C GLY A 498 -25.85 -13.66 42.03
N ILE A 499 -27.13 -13.80 42.36
CA ILE A 499 -28.08 -12.67 42.39
C ILE A 499 -27.63 -11.63 43.44
N ASP A 500 -27.28 -12.07 44.64
CA ASP A 500 -26.81 -11.21 45.74
C ASP A 500 -25.49 -10.50 45.39
N PHE A 501 -24.58 -11.18 44.69
CA PHE A 501 -23.33 -10.59 44.20
C PHE A 501 -23.60 -9.40 43.27
N TRP A 502 -24.45 -9.58 42.25
CA TRP A 502 -24.77 -8.50 41.30
C TRP A 502 -25.58 -7.37 41.91
N GLN A 503 -26.50 -7.68 42.83
CA GLN A 503 -27.19 -6.65 43.61
C GLN A 503 -26.21 -5.78 44.41
N THR A 504 -25.20 -6.42 45.03
CA THR A 504 -24.13 -5.69 45.73
C THR A 504 -23.36 -4.80 44.77
N LYS A 505 -22.99 -5.30 43.58
CA LYS A 505 -22.28 -4.50 42.57
C LYS A 505 -23.08 -3.29 42.09
N LEU A 506 -24.38 -3.46 41.85
CA LEU A 506 -25.28 -2.35 41.50
C LEU A 506 -25.38 -1.33 42.64
N ALA A 507 -25.45 -1.78 43.90
CA ALA A 507 -25.44 -0.89 45.06
C ALA A 507 -24.10 -0.14 45.26
N GLU A 508 -22.99 -0.74 44.83
CA GLU A 508 -21.64 -0.15 44.82
C GLU A 508 -21.40 0.82 43.64
N GLY A 509 -22.38 0.98 42.74
CA GLY A 509 -22.33 1.94 41.64
C GLY A 509 -22.06 1.36 40.26
N ALA A 510 -22.01 0.03 40.10
CA ALA A 510 -22.03 -0.57 38.77
C ALA A 510 -23.31 -0.19 38.01
N THR A 511 -23.21 0.05 36.71
CA THR A 511 -24.39 0.38 35.88
C THR A 511 -25.11 -0.90 35.47
N GLN A 512 -26.42 -0.82 35.25
CA GLN A 512 -27.17 -1.94 34.67
C GLN A 512 -26.62 -2.33 33.29
N ALA A 513 -26.18 -1.36 32.48
CA ALA A 513 -25.59 -1.63 31.17
C ALA A 513 -24.34 -2.50 31.26
N MET A 514 -23.45 -2.22 32.22
CA MET A 514 -22.27 -3.04 32.48
C MET A 514 -22.65 -4.46 32.92
N VAL A 515 -23.68 -4.59 33.77
CA VAL A 515 -24.19 -5.92 34.17
C VAL A 515 -24.74 -6.66 32.96
N LEU A 516 -25.61 -6.06 32.13
CA LEU A 516 -26.13 -6.69 30.92
C LEU A 516 -25.00 -7.15 29.99
N TYR A 517 -24.02 -6.28 29.72
CA TYR A 517 -22.87 -6.65 28.90
C TYR A 517 -22.08 -7.83 29.48
N THR A 518 -21.84 -7.84 30.79
CA THR A 518 -21.13 -8.95 31.44
C THR A 518 -21.92 -10.26 31.36
N PHE A 519 -23.24 -10.21 31.45
CA PHE A 519 -24.09 -11.38 31.23
C PHE A 519 -24.11 -11.82 29.76
N ALA A 520 -24.14 -10.87 28.81
CA ALA A 520 -24.07 -11.15 27.37
C ALA A 520 -22.78 -11.90 27.02
N GLU A 521 -21.64 -11.49 27.58
CA GLU A 521 -20.32 -12.10 27.38
C GLU A 521 -19.95 -13.18 28.41
N SER A 522 -20.93 -13.68 29.18
CA SER A 522 -20.68 -14.83 30.06
C SER A 522 -20.38 -16.08 29.24
N SER A 523 -19.52 -16.96 29.78
CA SER A 523 -19.19 -18.24 29.13
C SER A 523 -20.45 -19.06 28.83
N GLU A 524 -21.42 -19.06 29.73
CA GLU A 524 -22.69 -19.76 29.56
C GLU A 524 -23.49 -19.23 28.36
N ASN A 525 -23.53 -17.92 28.14
CA ASN A 525 -24.26 -17.34 27.03
C ASN A 525 -23.52 -17.52 25.69
N ILE A 526 -22.19 -17.41 25.70
CA ILE A 526 -21.34 -17.72 24.55
C ILE A 526 -21.60 -19.16 24.09
N ASP A 527 -21.47 -20.13 25.00
CA ASP A 527 -21.70 -21.55 24.71
C ASP A 527 -23.13 -21.81 24.18
N ARG A 528 -24.13 -21.13 24.77
CA ARG A 528 -25.53 -21.27 24.38
C ARG A 528 -25.81 -20.74 22.97
N THR A 529 -25.18 -19.64 22.58
CA THR A 529 -25.40 -18.99 21.27
C THR A 529 -24.49 -19.52 20.16
N ALA A 530 -23.46 -20.28 20.49
CA ALA A 530 -22.43 -20.74 19.53
C ALA A 530 -23.04 -21.40 18.28
N ALA A 531 -24.00 -22.31 18.45
CA ALA A 531 -24.65 -22.99 17.31
C ALA A 531 -25.51 -22.06 16.45
N SER A 532 -26.00 -20.95 17.00
CA SER A 532 -26.83 -19.98 16.27
C SER A 532 -26.02 -19.01 15.42
N VAL A 533 -24.73 -18.83 15.73
CA VAL A 533 -23.86 -17.83 15.09
C VAL A 533 -22.73 -18.46 14.27
N VAL A 534 -22.55 -19.79 14.32
CA VAL A 534 -21.44 -20.52 13.67
C VAL A 534 -21.33 -20.28 12.15
N ASN A 535 -22.45 -19.98 11.49
CA ASN A 535 -22.50 -19.71 10.04
C ASN A 535 -22.63 -18.20 9.74
N GLY A 536 -22.30 -17.35 10.71
CA GLY A 536 -22.55 -15.92 10.68
C GLY A 536 -23.98 -15.53 11.07
N VAL A 537 -24.20 -14.22 11.22
CA VAL A 537 -25.50 -13.62 11.56
C VAL A 537 -25.96 -12.70 10.44
N ILE A 538 -27.18 -12.91 9.96
CA ILE A 538 -27.81 -12.07 8.93
C ILE A 538 -28.30 -10.76 9.55
N TYR A 539 -28.17 -9.67 8.81
CA TYR A 539 -28.65 -8.36 9.22
C TYR A 539 -29.10 -7.52 8.03
N ASP A 540 -30.06 -6.63 8.26
CA ASP A 540 -30.49 -5.67 7.23
C ASP A 540 -29.41 -4.60 7.03
N LEU A 541 -29.16 -4.25 5.77
CA LEU A 541 -28.30 -3.13 5.45
C LEU A 541 -28.97 -1.83 5.91
N VAL A 542 -28.31 -1.12 6.83
CA VAL A 542 -28.79 0.19 7.28
C VAL A 542 -28.28 1.24 6.32
N SER A 543 -29.16 1.75 5.47
CA SER A 543 -28.85 2.75 4.45
C SER A 543 -27.90 3.85 4.95
N ASP A 544 -26.65 3.81 4.50
CA ASP A 544 -25.93 5.00 4.04
C ASP A 544 -25.88 4.85 2.51
N ALA A 545 -25.85 5.95 1.76
CA ALA A 545 -25.76 5.88 0.30
C ALA A 545 -24.60 4.95 -0.08
N LEU A 546 -24.88 3.90 -0.86
CA LEU A 546 -23.85 3.01 -1.42
C LEU A 546 -22.76 3.89 -2.02
N VAL A 547 -21.52 3.70 -1.58
CA VAL A 547 -20.35 4.23 -2.30
C VAL A 547 -20.40 3.58 -3.67
N ALA A 548 -20.69 4.40 -4.67
CA ALA A 548 -20.94 4.01 -6.05
C ALA A 548 -19.68 4.15 -6.89
#